data_AF-A0A067CB30-F1
#
_entry.id   AF-A0A067CB30-F1
#
_cell.length_a   1.000
_cell.length_b   1.000
_cell.length_c   1.000
_cell.angle_alpha   90.00
_cell.angle_beta   90.00
_cell.angle_gamma   90.00
#
_symmetry.space_group_name_H-M   'P 1'
#
loop_
_entity.id
_entity.type
_entity.pdbx_description
1 polymer ?
#
loop_
_entity_poly.entity_id
_entity_poly.type
_entity_poly.pdbx_seq_one_letter_code
_entity_poly.pdbx_strand_id
1 'polypeptide(L)'
;MAAKKPFLSFGYFINRSQVLKQYRLYLREIAPLAPPARNDLRKTIRAKFEEAKDLTDERLVKQAIAYGNSQMQHVRELVNSVGPTKPHVDASAKATWVDSPSTAGSEDDGAMEDVRGRLGAGWPWQRS
;
A
#
# COMPACT_ATOMS: atom_id res chain seq x y z
N MET A 1 36.07 12.89 -20.88
CA MET A 1 34.81 12.34 -21.41
C MET A 1 33.90 11.98 -20.25
N ALA A 2 32.69 12.53 -20.16
CA ALA A 2 31.78 12.19 -19.06
C ALA A 2 31.23 10.77 -19.26
N ALA A 3 31.38 9.91 -18.25
CA ALA A 3 30.83 8.55 -18.28
C ALA A 3 29.30 8.62 -18.40
N LYS A 4 28.73 7.94 -19.41
CA LYS A 4 27.27 7.82 -19.56
C LYS A 4 26.75 7.01 -18.37
N LYS A 5 25.79 7.56 -17.62
CA LYS A 5 25.14 6.83 -16.51
C LYS A 5 24.44 5.60 -17.08
N PRO A 6 24.68 4.39 -16.54
CA PRO A 6 24.00 3.20 -17.02
C PRO A 6 22.50 3.33 -16.78
N PHE A 7 21.70 2.87 -17.75
CA PHE A 7 20.25 2.79 -17.57
C PHE A 7 19.92 1.78 -16.47
N LEU A 8 19.01 2.16 -15.58
CA LEU A 8 18.53 1.28 -14.52
C LEU A 8 17.59 0.23 -15.12
N SER A 9 17.68 -1.01 -14.63
CA SER A 9 16.83 -2.10 -15.11
C SER A 9 15.38 -1.92 -14.66
N PHE A 10 14.43 -2.53 -15.36
CA PHE A 10 13.03 -2.57 -14.91
C PHE A 10 12.90 -3.19 -13.51
N GLY A 11 13.64 -4.28 -13.25
CA GLY A 11 13.68 -4.93 -11.94
C GLY A 11 14.08 -4.00 -10.81
N TYR A 12 15.02 -3.07 -11.05
CA TYR A 12 15.38 -2.04 -10.07
C TYR A 12 14.17 -1.17 -9.67
N PHE A 13 13.36 -0.71 -10.64
CA PHE A 13 12.20 0.12 -10.34
C PHE A 13 11.11 -0.64 -9.58
N ILE A 14 10.89 -1.91 -9.95
CA ILE A 14 9.96 -2.79 -9.24
C ILE A 14 10.41 -2.99 -7.79
N ASN A 15 11.65 -3.38 -7.57
CA ASN A 15 12.20 -3.57 -6.22
C ASN A 15 12.15 -2.28 -5.40
N ARG A 16 12.53 -1.14 -6.00
CA ARG A 16 12.45 0.18 -5.35
C ARG A 16 11.02 0.52 -4.93
N SER A 17 10.02 0.23 -5.78
CA SER A 17 8.62 0.47 -5.44
C SER A 17 8.16 -0.39 -4.25
N GLN A 18 8.61 -1.64 -4.18
CA GLN A 18 8.31 -2.57 -3.09
C GLN A 18 8.95 -2.12 -1.77
N VAL A 19 10.23 -1.71 -1.79
CA VAL A 19 10.94 -1.17 -0.61
C VAL A 19 10.20 0.06 -0.08
N LEU A 20 9.83 1.00 -0.95
CA LEU A 20 9.10 2.21 -0.55
C LEU A 20 7.70 1.89 0.01
N LYS A 21 7.01 0.90 -0.57
CA LYS A 21 5.73 0.41 -0.03
C LYS A 21 5.91 -0.18 1.36
N GLN A 22 6.91 -1.05 1.55
CA GLN A 22 7.21 -1.69 2.82
C GLN A 22 7.59 -0.65 3.90
N TYR A 23 8.44 0.33 3.58
CA TYR A 23 8.77 1.42 4.49
C TYR A 23 7.53 2.21 4.93
N ARG A 24 6.64 2.56 3.99
CA ARG A 24 5.38 3.25 4.32
C ARG A 24 4.46 2.40 5.18
N LEU A 25 4.44 1.07 4.98
CA LEU A 25 3.68 0.16 5.83
C LEU A 25 4.21 0.17 7.27
N TYR A 26 5.52 0.05 7.47
CA TYR A 26 6.12 0.14 8.81
C TYR A 26 5.70 1.43 9.53
N LEU A 27 5.74 2.57 8.84
CA LEU A 27 5.33 3.86 9.42
C LEU A 27 3.84 3.91 9.78
N ARG A 28 2.99 3.22 9.03
CA ARG A 28 1.55 3.12 9.32
C ARG A 28 1.29 2.20 10.52
N GLU A 29 1.99 1.08 10.61
CA GLU A 29 1.82 0.14 11.73
C GLU A 29 2.20 0.77 13.06
N ILE A 30 3.27 1.57 13.13
CA ILE A 30 3.67 2.26 14.37
C ILE A 30 2.86 3.51 14.69
N ALA A 31 1.95 3.94 13.81
CA ALA A 31 1.17 5.17 13.99
C ALA A 31 0.36 5.24 15.29
N PRO A 32 -0.26 4.14 15.79
CA PRO A 32 -1.03 4.12 17.04
C PRO A 32 -0.20 4.32 18.31
N LEU A 33 1.12 4.16 18.28
CA LEU A 33 1.97 4.29 19.45
C LEU A 33 2.05 5.75 19.94
N ALA A 34 2.35 5.91 21.23
CA ALA A 34 2.60 7.21 21.83
C ALA A 34 3.77 7.94 21.13
N PRO A 35 3.73 9.28 21.01
CA PRO A 35 4.74 10.06 20.29
C PRO A 35 6.21 9.74 20.62
N PRO A 36 6.64 9.57 21.90
CA PRO A 36 8.03 9.27 22.20
C PRO A 36 8.46 7.91 21.61
N ALA A 37 7.73 6.83 21.92
CA ALA A 37 8.02 5.49 21.42
C ALA A 37 7.94 5.41 19.88
N ARG A 38 6.95 6.07 19.28
CA ARG A 38 6.78 6.15 17.82
C ARG A 38 7.96 6.85 17.15
N ASN A 39 8.47 7.92 17.74
CA ASN A 39 9.61 8.67 17.19
C ASN A 39 10.89 7.84 17.20
N ASP A 40 11.11 7.07 18.27
CA ASP A 40 12.28 6.20 18.37
C ASP A 40 12.20 5.03 17.40
N LEU A 41 11.05 4.34 17.33
CA LEU A 41 10.80 3.31 16.32
C LEU A 41 10.96 3.84 14.89
N ARG A 42 10.48 5.06 14.60
CA ARG A 42 10.66 5.68 13.29
C ARG A 42 12.14 5.89 12.93
N LYS A 43 12.98 6.30 13.89
CA LYS A 43 14.43 6.42 13.68
C LYS A 43 15.06 5.06 13.43
N THR A 44 14.70 4.05 14.22
CA THR A 44 15.20 2.67 14.05
C THR A 44 14.83 2.07 12.70
N ILE A 45 13.56 2.22 12.28
CA ILE A 45 13.09 1.79 10.96
C ILE A 45 13.90 2.50 9.87
N ARG A 46 14.06 3.82 9.96
CA ARG A 46 14.88 4.56 8.98
C ARG A 46 16.31 4.03 8.93
N ALA A 47 16.96 3.87 10.08
CA ALA A 47 18.33 3.36 10.15
C ALA A 47 18.47 1.99 9.48
N LYS A 48 17.53 1.07 9.74
CA LYS A 48 17.52 -0.27 9.12
C LYS A 48 17.37 -0.25 7.59
N PHE A 49 16.58 0.67 7.05
CA PHE A 49 16.48 0.84 5.59
C PHE A 49 17.72 1.52 4.99
N GLU A 50 18.36 2.43 5.72
CA GLU A 50 19.61 3.08 5.29
C GLU A 50 20.80 2.10 5.30
N GLU A 51 20.85 1.14 6.24
CA GLU A 51 21.86 0.05 6.26
C GLU A 51 21.90 -0.73 4.93
N ALA A 52 20.76 -0.88 4.26
CA ALA A 52 20.63 -1.61 2.99
C ALA A 52 20.55 -0.69 1.75
N LYS A 53 20.89 0.60 1.89
CA LYS A 53 20.77 1.59 0.80
C LYS A 53 21.67 1.28 -0.40
N ASP A 54 22.90 0.82 -0.12
CA ASP A 54 23.93 0.60 -1.13
C ASP A 54 23.88 -0.83 -1.71
N LEU A 55 22.83 -1.59 -1.40
CA LEU A 55 22.64 -2.95 -1.91
C LEU A 55 22.27 -2.89 -3.40
N THR A 56 23.19 -3.31 -4.27
CA THR A 56 23.01 -3.29 -5.73
C THR A 56 22.59 -4.64 -6.32
N ASP A 57 22.88 -5.74 -5.64
CA ASP A 57 22.51 -7.09 -6.11
C ASP A 57 21.00 -7.33 -5.97
N GLU A 58 20.35 -7.60 -7.10
CA GLU A 58 18.91 -7.84 -7.18
C GLU A 58 18.45 -9.01 -6.30
N ARG A 59 19.27 -10.06 -6.15
CA ARG A 59 18.92 -11.24 -5.33
C ARG A 59 18.88 -10.87 -3.86
N LEU A 60 19.89 -10.15 -3.38
CA LEU A 60 19.97 -9.70 -2.00
C LEU A 60 18.87 -8.69 -1.69
N VAL A 61 18.53 -7.80 -2.63
CA VAL A 61 17.41 -6.87 -2.48
C VAL A 61 16.09 -7.62 -2.30
N LYS A 62 15.83 -8.64 -3.12
CA LYS A 62 14.61 -9.47 -2.98
C LYS A 62 14.58 -10.22 -1.64
N GLN A 63 15.72 -10.76 -1.21
CA GLN A 63 15.84 -11.41 0.10
C GLN A 63 15.57 -10.44 1.24
N ALA A 64 16.11 -9.22 1.18
CA ALA A 64 15.87 -8.18 2.18
C ALA A 64 14.40 -7.74 2.21
N ILE A 65 13.74 -7.61 1.05
CA ILE A 65 12.30 -7.33 0.97
C ILE A 65 11.49 -8.46 1.63
N ALA A 66 11.82 -9.72 1.33
CA ALA A 66 11.14 -10.87 1.91
C ALA A 66 11.32 -10.92 3.44
N TYR A 67 12.54 -10.70 3.92
CA TYR A 67 12.84 -10.58 5.35
C TYR A 67 12.07 -9.43 6.01
N GLY A 68 12.05 -8.25 5.39
CA GLY A 68 11.29 -7.12 5.91
C GLY A 68 9.78 -7.39 5.98
N ASN A 69 9.24 -8.26 5.12
CA ASN A 69 7.82 -8.64 5.15
C ASN A 69 7.53 -9.60 6.30
N SER A 70 8.43 -10.54 6.60
CA SER A 70 8.26 -11.43 7.75
C SER A 70 8.37 -10.67 9.08
N GLN A 71 9.30 -9.72 9.18
CA GLN A 71 9.46 -8.87 10.36
C GLN A 71 8.24 -7.95 10.61
N MET A 72 7.47 -7.62 9.58
CA MET A 72 6.27 -6.78 9.72
C MET A 72 5.24 -7.40 10.67
N GLN A 73 5.08 -8.72 10.60
CA GLN A 73 4.13 -9.43 11.45
C GLN A 73 4.50 -9.30 12.93
N HIS A 74 5.79 -9.43 13.26
CA HIS A 74 6.28 -9.23 14.61
C HIS A 74 6.12 -7.78 15.10
N VAL A 75 6.32 -6.79 14.21
CA VAL A 75 6.07 -5.38 14.57
C VAL A 75 4.59 -5.14 14.85
N ARG A 76 3.68 -5.74 14.08
CA ARG A 76 2.23 -5.66 14.35
C ARG A 76 1.88 -6.24 15.71
N GLU A 77 2.36 -7.43 16.01
CA GLU A 77 2.13 -8.11 17.29
C GLU A 77 2.65 -7.28 18.47
N LEU A 78 3.85 -6.72 18.34
CA LEU A 78 4.43 -5.85 19.36
C LEU A 78 3.61 -4.57 19.52
N VAL A 79 3.27 -3.89 18.43
CA VAL A 79 2.45 -2.66 18.51
C VAL A 79 1.09 -2.95 19.14
N ASN A 80 0.48 -4.11 18.86
CA ASN A 80 -0.78 -4.51 19.46
C ASN A 80 -0.67 -4.86 20.95
N SER A 81 0.50 -5.29 21.43
CA SER A 81 0.71 -5.60 22.85
C SER A 81 1.01 -4.36 23.70
N VAL A 82 1.66 -3.34 23.14
CA VAL A 82 2.02 -2.09 23.88
C VAL A 82 1.07 -0.92 23.58
N GLY A 83 0.36 -0.96 22.46
CA GLY A 83 -0.55 0.10 22.03
C GLY A 83 -1.90 0.05 22.74
N PRO A 84 -2.64 1.18 22.79
CA PRO A 84 -4.02 1.15 23.20
C PRO A 84 -4.79 0.23 22.25
N THR A 85 -5.54 -0.72 22.80
CA THR A 85 -6.33 -1.71 22.06
C THR A 85 -7.29 -1.00 21.12
N LYS A 86 -6.88 -0.76 19.87
CA LYS A 86 -7.84 -0.39 18.84
C LYS A 86 -8.62 -1.66 18.54
N PRO A 87 -9.97 -1.62 18.51
CA PRO A 87 -10.72 -2.75 18.00
C PRO A 87 -10.19 -3.04 16.59
N HIS A 88 -9.78 -4.28 16.38
CA HIS A 88 -9.40 -4.79 15.07
C HIS A 88 -10.61 -4.65 14.17
N VAL A 89 -10.69 -3.56 13.39
CA VAL A 89 -11.67 -3.49 12.32
C VAL A 89 -11.08 -4.36 11.24
N ASP A 90 -11.48 -5.63 11.23
CA ASP A 90 -11.30 -6.51 10.10
C ASP A 90 -11.71 -5.75 8.85
N ALA A 91 -10.72 -5.32 8.06
CA ALA A 91 -10.94 -4.78 6.72
C ALA A 91 -11.58 -5.83 5.77
N SER A 92 -11.94 -7.00 6.30
CA SER A 92 -12.78 -8.03 5.70
C SER A 92 -14.28 -7.69 5.71
N ALA A 93 -14.74 -6.74 6.54
CA ALA A 93 -16.17 -6.38 6.62
C ALA A 93 -16.63 -5.27 5.65
N LYS A 94 -15.77 -4.81 4.72
CA LYS A 94 -16.11 -3.77 3.71
C LYS A 94 -15.68 -4.13 2.29
N ALA A 95 -15.82 -5.42 1.94
CA ALA A 95 -15.72 -5.88 0.55
C ALA A 95 -16.89 -6.82 0.21
N THR A 96 -18.12 -6.42 0.53
CA THR A 96 -19.32 -7.02 -0.04
C THR A 96 -20.01 -5.96 -0.89
N TRP A 97 -19.42 -5.67 -2.05
CA TRP A 97 -20.09 -4.96 -3.14
C TRP A 97 -20.96 -5.95 -3.91
N VAL A 98 -22.02 -6.48 -3.27
CA VAL A 98 -23.16 -7.10 -3.95
C VAL A 98 -24.34 -7.04 -2.98
N ASP A 99 -25.23 -6.06 -3.14
CA ASP A 99 -26.60 -6.21 -2.64
C ASP A 99 -27.35 -7.09 -3.66
N SER A 100 -27.80 -8.24 -3.17
CA SER A 100 -28.67 -9.18 -3.89
C SER A 100 -30.10 -8.62 -4.03
N PRO A 101 -30.86 -9.05 -5.05
CA PRO A 101 -32.08 -8.38 -5.48
C PRO A 101 -33.27 -8.71 -4.56
N SER A 102 -34.12 -7.73 -4.31
CA SER A 102 -35.47 -7.96 -3.80
C SER A 102 -36.47 -7.16 -4.64
N THR A 103 -37.21 -7.93 -5.42
CA THR A 103 -38.35 -7.58 -6.27
C THR A 103 -39.49 -6.95 -5.48
N ALA A 104 -40.04 -5.83 -5.98
CA ALA A 104 -41.48 -5.58 -6.18
C ALA A 104 -41.75 -4.09 -6.50
N GLY A 105 -42.28 -3.81 -7.68
CA GLY A 105 -42.82 -2.48 -8.05
C GLY A 105 -42.90 -2.30 -9.56
N SER A 106 -44.12 -2.12 -10.07
CA SER A 106 -44.52 -2.17 -11.48
C SER A 106 -44.23 -0.89 -12.27
N GLU A 107 -44.09 -1.06 -13.60
CA GLU A 107 -44.39 -0.12 -14.70
C GLU A 107 -43.54 1.16 -14.85
N ASP A 108 -42.69 1.22 -15.88
CA ASP A 108 -42.84 2.10 -17.07
C ASP A 108 -41.49 2.37 -17.79
N ASP A 109 -41.58 2.38 -19.12
CA ASP A 109 -40.68 2.83 -20.19
C ASP A 109 -39.13 2.72 -20.11
N GLY A 110 -38.59 1.87 -20.99
CA GLY A 110 -37.58 2.29 -21.98
C GLY A 110 -36.28 2.97 -21.52
N ALA A 111 -35.38 2.25 -20.83
CA ALA A 111 -33.95 2.53 -20.91
C ALA A 111 -33.14 1.29 -20.50
N MET A 112 -32.28 0.79 -21.40
CA MET A 112 -31.24 -0.16 -21.01
C MET A 112 -30.28 0.58 -20.06
N GLU A 113 -30.47 0.36 -18.75
CA GLU A 113 -29.72 1.09 -17.73
C GLU A 113 -28.22 0.77 -17.74
N ASP A 114 -27.49 1.86 -17.71
CA ASP A 114 -26.08 2.07 -17.91
C ASP A 114 -25.24 1.49 -16.75
N VAL A 115 -24.69 0.27 -16.92
CA VAL A 115 -23.97 -0.47 -15.86
C VAL A 115 -22.63 0.16 -15.45
N ARG A 116 -22.15 1.23 -16.13
CA ARG A 116 -20.90 1.90 -15.77
C ARG A 116 -20.94 3.37 -16.17
N GLY A 117 -21.70 4.20 -15.43
CA GLY A 117 -21.84 5.65 -15.62
C GLY A 117 -20.53 6.44 -15.85
N ARG A 118 -19.96 6.30 -17.05
CA ARG A 118 -18.67 6.85 -17.51
C ARG A 118 -18.60 6.92 -19.05
N LEU A 119 -19.72 7.02 -19.76
CA LEU A 119 -19.69 7.43 -21.16
C LEU A 119 -20.68 8.58 -21.36
N GLY A 120 -20.15 9.80 -21.27
CA GLY A 120 -20.92 11.04 -21.44
C GLY A 120 -20.13 12.28 -21.03
N ALA A 121 -19.28 12.14 -20.01
CA ALA A 121 -18.24 13.12 -19.72
C ALA A 121 -16.99 12.72 -20.50
N GLY A 122 -16.81 13.28 -21.71
CA GLY A 122 -15.60 13.08 -22.51
C GLY A 122 -14.31 13.29 -21.70
N TRP A 123 -13.18 12.79 -22.21
CA TRP A 123 -11.92 12.89 -21.49
C TRP A 123 -11.54 14.36 -21.25
N PRO A 124 -10.92 14.71 -20.10
CA PRO A 124 -10.64 16.10 -19.75
C PRO A 124 -9.70 16.81 -20.73
N TRP A 125 -8.97 16.09 -21.58
CA TRP A 125 -8.14 16.62 -22.66
C TRP A 125 -8.86 16.80 -24.01
N GLN A 126 -10.12 16.40 -24.14
CA GLN A 126 -10.92 16.61 -25.37
C GLN A 126 -11.52 18.01 -25.48
N ARG A 127 -11.34 18.86 -24.47
CA ARG A 127 -11.73 20.28 -24.58
C ARG A 127 -10.58 21.05 -25.22
N SER A 128 -10.64 21.23 -26.54
CA SER A 128 -9.91 22.29 -27.27
C SER A 128 -10.91 23.14 -28.03
#